data_AF-A0A1I4NQ76-F1
#
_entry.id   AF-A0A1I4NQ76-F1
#
_cell.length_a   1.000
_cell.length_b   1.000
_cell.length_c   1.000
_cell.angle_alpha   90.00
_cell.angle_beta   90.00
_cell.angle_gamma   90.00
#
_symmetry.space_group_name_H-M   'P 1'
#
loop_
_entity.id
_entity.type
_entity.pdbx_description
1 polymer ?
#
loop_
_entity_poly.entity_id
_entity_poly.type
_entity_poly.pdbx_seq_one_letter_code
_entity_poly.pdbx_strand_id
1 'polypeptide(L)' 'MSSSTGFLFSGMIVFALLLSLLHIVLSIWAYKDCLRRGKSQEYAVIVLFGMLFFPVMGLIVYLVIRND' A
#
# COMPACT_ATOMS: atom_id res chain seq x y z
N MET A 1 4.01 26.27 -24.05
CA MET A 1 3.12 25.43 -23.20
C MET A 1 2.51 26.31 -22.13
N SER A 2 1.18 26.34 -22.03
CA SER A 2 0.43 27.25 -21.16
C SER A 2 0.75 27.02 -19.68
N SER A 3 0.87 28.08 -18.88
CA SER A 3 1.17 28.02 -17.44
C SER A 3 0.23 27.09 -16.66
N SER A 4 -1.00 26.89 -17.14
CA SER A 4 -2.01 25.99 -16.57
C SER A 4 -1.60 24.51 -16.64
N THR A 5 -0.93 24.08 -17.72
CA THR A 5 -0.47 22.69 -17.88
C THR A 5 0.65 22.33 -16.88
N GLY A 6 1.54 23.28 -16.56
CA GLY A 6 2.62 23.06 -15.59
C GLY A 6 2.10 22.88 -14.15
N PHE A 7 1.07 23.64 -13.77
CA PHE A 7 0.44 23.52 -12.45
C PHE A 7 -0.25 22.15 -12.25
N LEU A 8 -1.01 21.69 -13.26
CA LEU A 8 -1.66 20.38 -13.22
C LEU A 8 -0.65 19.24 -13.12
N PHE A 9 0.46 19.34 -13.86
CA PHE A 9 1.54 18.34 -13.82
C PHE A 9 2.22 18.27 -12.45
N SER A 10 2.50 19.43 -11.83
CA SER A 10 3.05 19.49 -10.46
C SER A 10 2.10 18.87 -9.44
N GLY A 11 0.80 19.18 -9.51
CA GLY A 11 -0.21 18.58 -8.63
C GLY A 11 -0.30 17.06 -8.76
N MET A 12 -0.21 16.54 -9.98
CA MET A 12 -0.22 15.10 -10.24
C MET A 12 0.98 14.37 -9.65
N ILE A 13 2.18 14.98 -9.68
CA ILE A 13 3.39 14.40 -9.07
C ILE A 13 3.25 14.31 -7.55
N VAL A 14 2.78 15.39 -6.90
CA VAL A 14 2.58 15.40 -5.45
C VAL A 14 1.54 14.35 -5.04
N PHE A 15 0.46 14.23 -5.80
CA PHE A 15 -0.56 13.21 -5.57
C PHE A 15 -0.02 11.79 -5.73
N ALA A 16 0.74 11.50 -6.78
CA ALA A 16 1.36 10.20 -6.99
C ALA A 16 2.35 9.84 -5.87
N LEU A 17 3.09 10.82 -5.36
CA LEU A 17 4.03 10.64 -4.26
C LEU A 17 3.30 10.33 -2.94
N LEU A 18 2.21 11.06 -2.64
CA LEU A 18 1.34 10.77 -1.51
C LEU A 18 0.74 9.37 -1.59
N LEU A 19 0.27 8.96 -2.77
CA LEU A 19 -0.29 7.62 -2.99
C LEU A 19 0.75 6.52 -2.77
N SER A 20 1.98 6.76 -3.21
CA SER A 20 3.11 5.83 -3.03
C SER A 20 3.49 5.69 -1.55
N LEU A 21 3.50 6.81 -0.80
CA LEU A 21 3.71 6.79 0.65
C LEU A 21 2.60 6.03 1.37
N LEU A 22 1.34 6.28 1.02
CA LEU A 22 0.19 5.56 1.57
C LEU A 22 0.33 4.05 1.33
N HIS A 23 0.76 3.64 0.14
CA HIS A 23 0.93 2.23 -0.21
C HIS A 23 2.02 1.54 0.64
N ILE A 24 3.15 2.20 0.88
CA ILE A 24 4.20 1.68 1.76
C ILE A 24 3.69 1.58 3.20
N VAL A 25 3.01 2.61 3.69
CA VAL A 25 2.43 2.62 5.04
C VAL A 25 1.43 1.48 5.23
N LEU A 26 0.56 1.24 4.24
CA LEU A 26 -0.40 0.13 4.26
C LEU A 26 0.29 -1.24 4.27
N SER A 27 1.36 -1.41 3.48
CA SER A 27 2.14 -2.63 3.44
C SER A 27 2.79 -2.94 4.79
N ILE A 28 3.41 -1.93 5.42
CA ILE A 28 4.00 -2.05 6.77
C ILE A 28 2.92 -2.29 7.81
N TRP A 29 1.78 -1.61 7.69
CA TRP A 29 0.66 -1.78 8.61
C TRP A 29 0.12 -3.21 8.56
N ALA A 30 -0.06 -3.80 7.37
CA ALA A 30 -0.52 -5.17 7.22
C ALA A 30 0.47 -6.18 7.80
N TYR A 31 1.78 -5.98 7.58
CA TYR A 31 2.82 -6.79 8.23
C TYR A 31 2.72 -6.75 9.76
N LYS A 32 2.63 -5.54 10.34
CA LYS A 32 2.51 -5.36 11.78
C LYS A 32 1.20 -5.91 12.34
N ASP A 33 0.10 -5.81 11.59
CA ASP A 33 -1.19 -6.35 12.00
C ASP A 33 -1.19 -7.89 12.02
N CYS A 34 -0.56 -8.55 11.03
CA CYS A 34 -0.34 -9.99 11.05
C CYS A 34 0.38 -10.45 12.32
N LEU A 35 1.48 -9.75 12.70
CA LEU A 35 2.23 -10.06 13.91
C LEU A 35 1.40 -9.83 15.18
N ARG A 36 0.63 -8.73 15.24
CA ARG A 36 -0.26 -8.42 16.38
C ARG A 36 -1.36 -9.46 16.58
N ARG A 37 -1.82 -10.11 15.50
CA ARG A 37 -2.81 -11.18 15.53
C ARG A 37 -2.22 -12.56 15.85
N GLY A 38 -0.91 -12.64 16.15
CA GLY A 38 -0.24 -13.90 16.46
C GLY A 38 -0.05 -14.81 15.24
N LYS A 39 -0.14 -14.28 14.01
CA LYS A 39 0.25 -15.03 12.81
C LYS A 39 1.78 -15.16 12.76
N SER A 40 2.26 -16.19 12.07
CA SER A 40 3.70 -16.44 11.97
C SER A 40 4.41 -15.33 11.19
N GLN A 41 5.71 -15.20 11.41
CA GLN A 41 6.51 -14.18 10.74
C GLN A 41 6.58 -14.43 9.22
N GLU A 42 6.60 -15.69 8.78
CA GLU A 42 6.57 -16.06 7.37
C GLU A 42 5.28 -15.59 6.70
N TYR A 43 4.13 -15.79 7.35
CA TYR A 43 2.85 -15.31 6.86
C TYR A 43 2.83 -13.78 6.71
N ALA A 44 3.35 -13.06 7.71
CA ALA A 44 3.44 -11.61 7.66
C ALA A 44 4.30 -11.13 6.48
N VAL A 45 5.44 -11.79 6.22
CA VAL A 45 6.32 -11.48 5.07
C VAL A 45 5.64 -11.77 3.73
N ILE A 46 4.90 -12.88 3.62
CA ILE A 46 4.14 -13.22 2.40
C ILE A 46 3.09 -12.15 2.11
N VAL A 47 2.35 -11.69 3.13
CA VAL A 47 1.37 -10.60 2.99
C VAL A 47 2.05 -9.30 2.58
N LEU A 48 3.19 -8.96 3.19
CA LEU A 48 3.97 -7.77 2.85
C LEU A 48 4.41 -7.80 1.38
N PHE A 49 4.97 -8.93 0.92
CA PHE A 49 5.39 -9.12 -0.47
C PHE A 49 4.19 -9.06 -1.43
N GLY A 50 3.10 -9.76 -1.10
CA GLY A 50 1.87 -9.72 -1.89
C GLY A 50 1.34 -8.29 -2.06
N MET A 51 1.36 -7.50 -0.98
CA MET A 51 0.91 -6.11 -1.01
C MET A 51 1.88 -5.18 -1.75
N LEU A 52 3.18 -5.46 -1.76
CA LEU A 52 4.18 -4.67 -2.47
C LEU A 52 4.05 -4.80 -4.00
N PHE A 53 3.89 -6.03 -4.50
CA PHE A 53 3.73 -6.32 -5.93
C PHE A 53 2.31 -6.07 -6.44
N PHE A 54 1.32 -6.21 -5.56
CA PHE A 54 -0.08 -5.98 -5.87
C PHE A 54 -0.66 -4.95 -4.90
N PRO A 55 -0.44 -3.64 -5.12
CA PRO A 55 -0.86 -2.59 -4.19
C PRO A 55 -2.33 -2.66 -3.81
N VAL A 56 -3.18 -2.75 -4.83
CA VAL A 56 -4.63 -2.73 -4.69
C VAL A 56 -5.15 -4.14 -4.41
N MET A 57 -4.77 -5.11 -5.25
CA MET A 57 -5.24 -6.49 -5.10
C MET A 57 -4.72 -7.16 -3.83
N GLY A 58 -3.47 -6.92 -3.44
CA GLY A 58 -2.88 -7.44 -2.20
C GLY A 58 -3.52 -6.85 -0.95
N LEU A 59 -3.88 -5.56 -0.98
CA LEU A 59 -4.67 -4.96 0.11
C LEU A 59 -6.06 -5.57 0.20
N ILE A 60 -6.76 -5.74 -0.93
CA ILE A 60 -8.09 -6.37 -0.97
C ILE A 60 -8.03 -7.80 -0.43
N VAL A 61 -7.11 -8.62 -0.95
CA VAL A 61 -6.92 -10.01 -0.52
C VAL A 61 -6.58 -10.07 0.97
N TYR A 62 -5.67 -9.23 1.46
CA TYR A 62 -5.37 -9.16 2.88
C TYR A 62 -6.60 -8.80 3.72
N LEU A 63 -7.42 -7.83 3.30
CA LEU A 63 -8.63 -7.46 4.03
C LEU A 63 -9.69 -8.57 4.04
N VAL A 64 -9.77 -9.38 2.98
CA VAL A 64 -10.64 -10.57 2.93
C VAL A 64 -10.17 -11.62 3.93
N ILE A 65 -8.88 -12.00 3.88
CA ILE A 65 -8.31 -13.03 4.78
C ILE A 65 -8.19 -12.52 6.23
N ARG A 66 -8.23 -11.21 6.46
CA ARG A 66 -8.18 -10.59 7.79
C ARG A 66 -9.43 -10.86 8.63
N ASN A 67 -10.57 -11.06 7.97
CA ASN A 67 -11.88 -11.20 8.62
C ASN A 67 -12.31 -12.66 8.83
N ASP A 68 -11.62 -13.61 8.21
CA ASP A 68 -11.64 -15.04 8.54
C ASP A 68 -10.57 -15.38 9.60
#